data_AF-A0A0K0DRG4-F1
#
_entry.id   AF-A0A0K0DRG4-F1
#
_cell.length_a   1.000
_cell.length_b   1.000
_cell.length_c   1.000
_cell.angle_alpha   90.00
_cell.angle_beta   90.00
_cell.angle_gamma   90.00
#
_symmetry.space_group_name_H-M   'P 1'
#
loop_
_entity.id
_entity.type
_entity.pdbx_description
1 polymer ?
#
loop_
_entity_poly.entity_id
_entity_poly.type
_entity_poly.pdbx_seq_one_letter_code
_entity_poly.pdbx_strand_id
1 'polypeptide(L)'
;MSFINQTLNLALTRSISEQAVGSCKKCNVVDRMRVFTVNNTYQTFDERTLLAYVNCQLHVTTNGLHRIRPFFYRMYDNISYSGIDSSDLDGTI
;
A
#
# COMPACT_ATOMS: atom_id res chain seq x y z
N MET A 1 -19.77 3.63 25.09
CA MET A 1 -18.84 4.03 24.00
C MET A 1 -19.28 3.30 22.76
N SER A 2 -20.01 3.99 21.88
CA SER A 2 -20.42 3.44 20.58
C SER A 2 -19.17 3.34 19.71
N PHE A 3 -18.70 2.12 19.47
CA PHE A 3 -17.73 1.86 18.41
C PHE A 3 -18.39 2.32 17.14
N ILE A 4 -17.88 3.41 16.56
CA ILE A 4 -18.33 3.90 15.27
C ILE A 4 -18.41 2.68 14.36
N ASN A 5 -19.58 2.49 13.75
CA ASN A 5 -19.84 1.52 12.70
C ASN A 5 -19.00 1.90 11.46
N GLN A 6 -17.68 1.92 11.59
CA GLN A 6 -16.71 2.13 10.53
C GLN A 6 -16.55 0.81 9.81
N THR A 7 -17.65 0.34 9.21
CA THR A 7 -17.49 -0.40 7.97
C THR A 7 -16.93 0.63 6.99
N LEU A 8 -15.61 0.74 6.93
CA LEU A 8 -14.93 1.43 5.83
C LEU A 8 -15.39 0.70 4.57
N ASN A 9 -16.38 1.26 3.89
CA ASN A 9 -16.82 0.72 2.63
C ASN A 9 -15.64 0.89 1.67
N LEU A 10 -14.86 -0.18 1.53
CA LEU A 10 -13.63 -0.20 0.74
C LEU A 10 -13.88 0.26 -0.70
N ALA A 11 -15.07 -0.02 -1.25
CA ALA A 11 -15.44 0.44 -2.58
C ALA A 11 -15.62 1.97 -2.62
N LEU A 12 -16.29 2.55 -1.62
CA LEU A 12 -16.45 4.00 -1.50
C LEU A 12 -15.09 4.70 -1.28
N THR A 13 -14.27 4.21 -0.34
CA THR A 13 -12.94 4.80 -0.08
C THR A 13 -12.04 4.72 -1.32
N ARG A 14 -12.09 3.60 -2.06
CA ARG A 14 -11.38 3.46 -3.33
C ARG A 14 -11.86 4.48 -4.36
N SER A 15 -13.18 4.60 -4.54
CA SER A 15 -13.77 5.57 -5.49
C SER A 15 -13.38 7.01 -5.17
N ILE A 16 -13.41 7.41 -3.89
CA ILE A 16 -13.01 8.76 -3.46
C ILE A 16 -11.52 8.99 -3.76
N SER A 17 -10.67 8.00 -3.45
CA SER A 17 -9.22 8.11 -3.67
C SER A 17 -8.88 8.22 -5.16
N GLU A 18 -9.52 7.40 -5.99
CA GLU A 18 -9.37 7.43 -7.45
C GLU A 18 -9.83 8.77 -8.03
N GLN A 19 -10.96 9.30 -7.57
CA GLN A 19 -11.45 10.62 -7.99
C GLN A 19 -10.49 11.73 -7.58
N ALA A 20 -9.97 11.70 -6.35
CA ALA A 20 -9.05 12.72 -5.85
C ALA A 20 -7.73 12.78 -6.62
N VAL A 21 -7.20 11.63 -7.05
CA VAL A 21 -5.95 11.60 -7.84
C VAL A 21 -6.17 11.71 -9.34
N GLY A 22 -7.40 11.49 -9.84
CA GLY A 22 -7.69 11.30 -11.26
C GLY A 22 -7.34 12.48 -12.16
N SER A 23 -7.24 13.69 -11.61
CA SER A 23 -6.82 14.90 -12.33
C SER A 23 -5.29 15.12 -12.34
N CYS A 24 -4.53 14.39 -11.52
CA CYS A 24 -3.10 14.56 -11.35
C CYS A 24 -2.32 13.52 -12.17
N LYS A 25 -1.69 13.95 -13.27
CA LYS A 25 -0.87 13.09 -14.15
C LYS A 25 0.38 12.49 -13.49
N LYS A 26 0.79 13.02 -12.33
CA LYS A 26 1.96 12.58 -11.56
C LYS A 26 1.58 11.68 -10.37
N CYS A 27 0.29 11.53 -10.08
CA CYS A 27 -0.19 10.84 -8.90
C CYS A 27 -0.68 9.44 -9.28
N ASN A 28 -0.39 8.46 -8.43
CA ASN A 28 -0.88 7.09 -8.58
C ASN A 28 -1.50 6.61 -7.26
N VAL A 29 -2.68 5.99 -7.34
CA VAL A 29 -3.27 5.30 -6.19
C VAL A 29 -2.51 3.99 -5.96
N VAL A 30 -2.04 3.83 -4.72
CA VAL A 30 -1.28 2.67 -4.29
C VAL A 30 -2.17 1.77 -3.44
N ASP A 31 -2.71 0.71 -4.05
CA ASP A 31 -3.55 -0.28 -3.35
C ASP A 31 -2.68 -1.39 -2.72
N ARG A 32 -2.27 -1.16 -1.47
CA ARG A 32 -1.51 -2.14 -0.67
C ARG A 32 -2.36 -3.29 -0.14
N MET A 33 -3.70 -3.17 -0.12
CA MET A 33 -4.57 -4.21 0.44
C MET A 33 -4.43 -5.52 -0.33
N ARG A 34 -4.19 -5.44 -1.64
CA ARG A 34 -3.98 -6.60 -2.52
C ARG A 34 -2.81 -7.49 -2.10
N VAL A 35 -1.82 -6.97 -1.36
CA VAL A 35 -0.68 -7.76 -0.87
C VAL A 35 -1.12 -8.79 0.19
N PHE A 36 -2.14 -8.43 0.96
CA PHE A 36 -2.68 -9.25 2.04
C PHE A 36 -3.96 -9.98 1.63
N THR A 37 -4.56 -9.66 0.48
CA THR A 37 -5.77 -10.34 0.00
C THR A 37 -5.42 -11.61 -0.78
N VAL A 38 -5.94 -12.75 -0.34
CA VAL A 38 -5.90 -14.03 -1.05
C VAL A 38 -7.34 -14.54 -1.15
N ASN A 39 -7.79 -14.91 -2.36
CA ASN A 39 -9.17 -15.38 -2.60
C ASN A 39 -10.25 -14.44 -2.02
N ASN A 40 -10.08 -13.12 -2.20
CA ASN A 40 -10.95 -12.07 -1.63
C ASN A 40 -10.99 -11.98 -0.10
N THR A 41 -10.12 -12.69 0.62
CA THR A 41 -9.99 -12.60 2.08
C THR A 41 -8.72 -11.85 2.45
N TYR A 42 -8.85 -10.84 3.30
CA TYR A 42 -7.71 -10.10 3.84
C TYR A 42 -7.02 -10.91 4.94
N GLN A 43 -5.80 -11.38 4.68
CA GLN A 43 -5.02 -12.19 5.60
C GLN A 43 -4.19 -11.30 6.53
N THR A 44 -4.52 -11.31 7.81
CA THR A 44 -3.73 -10.66 8.86
C THR A 44 -2.72 -11.61 9.52
N PHE A 45 -2.78 -12.91 9.19
CA PHE A 45 -2.06 -13.99 9.87
C PHE A 45 -1.70 -15.11 8.88
N ASP A 46 -0.52 -15.70 9.07
CA ASP A 46 -0.05 -16.90 8.37
C ASP A 46 -0.29 -18.13 9.24
N GLU A 47 -1.26 -18.96 8.87
CA GLU A 47 -1.60 -20.17 9.62
C GLU A 47 -0.50 -21.24 9.59
N ARG A 48 0.36 -21.25 8.56
CA ARG A 48 1.41 -22.26 8.43
C ARG A 48 2.59 -21.95 9.35
N THR A 49 2.96 -20.67 9.46
CA THR A 49 4.11 -20.24 10.28
C THR A 49 3.72 -19.68 11.64
N LEU A 50 2.42 -19.51 11.90
CA LEU A 50 1.87 -18.87 13.10
C LEU A 50 2.36 -17.43 13.31
N LEU A 51 2.57 -16.68 12.22
CA LEU A 51 3.06 -15.31 12.27
C LEU A 51 1.98 -14.32 11.82
N ALA A 52 1.73 -13.29 12.63
CA ALA A 52 0.88 -12.18 12.23
C ALA A 52 1.58 -11.29 11.19
N TYR A 53 0.86 -10.90 10.14
CA TYR A 53 1.26 -9.82 9.22
C TYR A 53 0.82 -8.45 9.71
N VAL A 54 -0.27 -8.39 10.48
CA VAL A 54 -0.86 -7.17 11.02
C VAL A 54 -1.27 -7.43 12.47
N ASN A 55 -0.94 -6.51 13.39
CA ASN A 55 -1.32 -6.64 14.80
C ASN A 55 -2.76 -6.16 15.07
N CYS A 56 -3.22 -6.26 16.32
CA CYS A 56 -4.57 -5.84 16.72
C CYS A 56 -4.83 -4.33 16.61
N GLN A 57 -3.77 -3.53 16.42
CA GLN A 57 -3.82 -2.07 16.23
C GLN A 57 -3.71 -1.70 14.74
N LEU A 58 -3.83 -2.67 13.83
CA LEU A 58 -3.68 -2.48 12.38
C LEU A 58 -2.27 -2.06 11.93
N HIS A 59 -1.26 -2.22 12.78
CA HIS A 59 0.14 -2.01 12.38
C HIS A 59 0.69 -3.24 11.66
N VAL A 60 1.38 -3.01 10.54
CA VAL A 60 2.09 -4.05 9.81
C VAL A 60 3.28 -4.52 10.64
N THR A 61 3.37 -5.84 10.88
CA THR A 61 4.49 -6.44 11.61
C THR A 61 5.73 -6.56 10.72
N THR A 62 6.87 -6.98 11.28
CA THR A 62 8.07 -7.30 10.49
C THR A 62 7.77 -8.32 9.39
N ASN A 63 6.98 -9.36 9.69
CA ASN A 63 6.60 -10.36 8.68
C ASN A 63 5.67 -9.77 7.61
N GLY A 64 4.76 -8.88 8.01
CA GLY A 64 3.93 -8.13 7.07
C GLY A 64 4.78 -7.24 6.14
N LEU A 65 5.81 -6.57 6.66
CA LEU A 65 6.73 -5.75 5.87
C LEU A 65 7.49 -6.59 4.84
N HIS A 66 7.95 -7.79 5.21
CA HIS A 66 8.55 -8.73 4.26
C HIS A 66 7.60 -9.09 3.12
N ARG A 67 6.29 -9.23 3.40
CA ARG A 67 5.29 -9.51 2.38
C ARG A 67 5.02 -8.31 1.46
N ILE A 68 5.10 -7.07 1.95
CA ILE A 68 4.94 -5.85 1.12
C ILE A 68 6.20 -5.55 0.30
N ARG A 69 7.38 -6.00 0.72
CA ARG A 69 8.66 -5.68 0.05
C ARG A 69 8.63 -5.82 -1.49
N PRO A 70 8.14 -6.92 -2.11
CA PRO A 70 8.07 -7.05 -3.57
C PRO A 70 7.14 -6.02 -4.22
N PHE A 71 6.08 -5.62 -3.52
CA PHE A 71 5.17 -4.57 -4.00
C PHE A 71 5.84 -3.20 -4.03
N PHE A 72 6.63 -2.86 -3.00
CA PHE A 72 7.40 -1.61 -3.00
C PHE A 72 8.43 -1.56 -4.13
N TYR A 73 9.17 -2.65 -4.38
CA TYR A 73 10.11 -2.69 -5.50
C TYR A 73 9.43 -2.47 -6.85
N ARG A 74 8.30 -3.15 -7.11
CA ARG A 74 7.54 -2.92 -8.35
C ARG A 74 7.07 -1.47 -8.47
N MET A 75 6.67 -0.83 -7.39
CA MET A 75 6.32 0.60 -7.46
C MET A 75 7.52 1.44 -7.81
N TYR A 76 8.65 1.23 -7.14
CA TYR A 76 9.89 1.94 -7.40
C TYR A 76 10.32 1.81 -8.87
N ASP A 77 10.31 0.61 -9.42
CA ASP A 77 10.71 0.34 -10.81
C ASP A 77 9.77 1.02 -11.84
N ASN A 78 8.51 1.28 -11.45
CA ASN A 78 7.50 1.91 -12.31
C ASN A 78 7.33 3.41 -12.04
N ILE A 79 8.07 3.99 -11.09
CA ILE A 79 8.15 5.44 -10.94
C ILE A 79 9.11 5.96 -12.01
N SER A 80 8.53 6.45 -13.11
CA SER A 80 9.24 7.39 -13.97
C SER A 80 9.28 8.73 -13.26
N TYR A 81 10.44 9.12 -12.72
CA TYR A 81 10.69 10.51 -12.37
C TYR A 81 10.74 11.31 -13.67
N SER A 82 9.59 11.64 -14.25
CA SER A 82 9.48 12.45 -15.46
C SER A 82 9.81 13.93 -15.18
N GLY A 83 10.87 14.20 -14.42
CA GLY A 83 11.25 15.54 -13.97
C GLY A 83 12.47 15.61 -13.06
N ILE A 84 13.29 14.56 -12.95
CA ILE A 84 14.68 14.71 -12.48
C ILE A 84 15.54 14.31 -13.67
N ASP A 85 16.17 15.29 -14.30
CA ASP A 85 17.15 14.98 -15.33
C ASP A 85 18.36 14.36 -14.63
N SER A 86 19.00 13.38 -15.26
CA SER A 86 20.18 12.71 -14.67
C SER A 86 21.32 13.68 -14.33
N SER A 87 21.30 14.88 -14.92
CA SER A 87 22.19 16.01 -14.59
C SER A 87 21.92 16.64 -13.22
N ASP A 88 20.76 16.42 -12.61
CA ASP A 88 20.41 16.97 -11.28
C ASP A 88 20.90 16.06 -10.12
N LEU A 89 21.37 14.84 -10.46
CA LEU A 89 21.90 13.87 -9.50
C LEU A 89 23.44 13.92 -9.39
N ASP A 90 24.12 14.81 -10.11
CA ASP A 90 25.57 15.03 -9.99
C ASP A 90 25.92 15.99 -8.84
N GLY A 91 25.20 15.83 -7.71
CA GLY A 91 25.45 16.50 -6.45
C GLY A 91 26.21 15.57 -5.52
N THR A 92 27.54 15.54 -5.68
CA THR A 92 28.49 14.95 -4.72
C THR A 92 28.12 15.34 -3.28
N ILE A 93 27.81 14.36 -2.42
CA ILE A 93 28.45 14.07 -1.11
C ILE A 93 28.30 12.58 -0.83
#